data_AF-A0A968H9J1-F1
#
_entry.id   AF-A0A968H9J1-F1
#
_cell.length_a   1.000
_cell.length_b   1.000
_cell.length_c   1.000
_cell.angle_alpha   90.00
_cell.angle_beta   90.00
_cell.angle_gamma   90.00
#
_symmetry.space_group_name_H-M   'P 1'
#
loop_
_entity.id
_entity.type
_entity.pdbx_description
1 polymer ?
#
loop_
_entity_poly.entity_id
_entity_poly.type
_entity_poly.pdbx_seq_one_letter_code
_entity_poly.pdbx_strand_id
1 'polypeptide(L)'
;MVSGSGFLGSKPIRPKKIFSGISAVELIEETFLAYNAGRLREACRLFTRKMLEPDVTVGLSITGALTPAGLGMSSLIPLIEAGFIDWIVSTGANLYHDTHFALGLTMHPGSPFLDDRKLRQEGVIRIYDILFDYKVLLSTDAFYLKILKAPEFNREMSTAELHYRIGRYVNELEALPGVGRVSVLAAAYRAGVPIYTSSPGDSSIGMNVARLVLDGSRLRLDVARDVNETAAIVLSAKEKGGKSAVLMLGGGSPKNFVLQTEPHIQEILGIEEAGHDYYLQLTDARPDTGGLSGATPAEAVTWGKVDPDQLPDAVVCYADTTIALPLLTAHAVASHVPRSPSRLYDQREELYQRLIRKYSEAKKKE
;
A
#
# COMPACT_ATOMS: atom_id res chain seq x y z
N MET A 1 36.31 -2.73 -33.86
CA MET A 1 36.59 -1.75 -32.79
C MET A 1 35.26 -1.31 -32.22
N VAL A 2 34.94 -1.72 -30.99
CA VAL A 2 33.79 -1.15 -30.28
C VAL A 2 34.17 0.30 -29.97
N SER A 3 33.34 1.26 -30.36
CA SER A 3 33.60 2.67 -30.08
C SER A 3 33.73 2.88 -28.56
N GLY A 4 34.79 3.58 -28.13
CA GLY A 4 35.07 3.87 -26.73
C GLY A 4 34.13 4.91 -26.11
N SER A 5 32.85 4.89 -26.49
CA SER A 5 31.84 5.76 -25.91
C SER A 5 31.50 5.26 -24.51
N GLY A 6 31.55 6.15 -23.50
CA GLY A 6 31.15 5.83 -22.13
C GLY A 6 29.69 5.36 -22.01
N PHE A 7 28.84 5.65 -23.01
CA PHE A 7 27.47 5.17 -23.09
C PHE A 7 27.34 3.66 -23.40
N LEU A 8 28.42 3.01 -23.87
CA LEU A 8 28.47 1.58 -24.16
C LEU A 8 29.18 0.76 -23.06
N GLY A 9 29.33 1.33 -21.86
CA GLY A 9 29.96 0.67 -20.72
C GLY A 9 29.11 -0.39 -20.01
N SER A 10 27.82 -0.50 -20.35
CA SER A 10 26.92 -1.52 -19.79
C SER A 10 27.13 -2.90 -20.42
N LYS A 11 26.73 -3.97 -19.72
CA LYS A 11 26.81 -5.33 -20.27
C LYS A 11 25.98 -5.41 -21.57
N PRO A 12 26.52 -5.98 -22.66
CA PRO A 12 25.76 -6.20 -23.89
C PRO A 12 24.50 -7.02 -23.65
N ILE A 13 23.44 -6.76 -24.42
CA ILE A 13 22.20 -7.55 -24.38
C ILE A 13 22.49 -8.95 -24.93
N ARG A 14 22.81 -9.87 -24.02
CA ARG A 14 23.11 -11.27 -24.32
C ARG A 14 22.73 -12.14 -23.12
N PRO A 15 21.44 -12.24 -22.78
CA PRO A 15 20.99 -13.02 -21.63
C PRO A 15 21.32 -14.50 -21.83
N LYS A 16 21.49 -15.22 -20.72
CA LYS A 16 21.54 -16.69 -20.75
C LYS A 16 20.16 -17.24 -21.14
N LYS A 17 20.12 -18.45 -21.70
CA LYS A 17 18.86 -19.15 -21.97
C LYS A 17 18.14 -19.44 -20.64
N ILE A 18 16.82 -19.27 -20.62
CA ILE A 18 15.98 -19.69 -19.50
C ILE A 18 15.99 -21.22 -19.42
N PHE A 19 16.12 -21.76 -18.20
CA PHE A 19 16.19 -23.19 -17.93
C PHE A 19 15.27 -23.58 -16.75
N SER A 20 14.95 -24.86 -16.64
CA SER A 20 14.14 -25.37 -15.53
C SER A 20 14.86 -25.18 -14.20
N GLY A 21 14.19 -24.58 -13.21
CA GLY A 21 14.76 -24.30 -11.89
C GLY A 21 15.44 -22.93 -11.76
N ILE A 22 15.39 -22.08 -12.78
CA ILE A 22 15.82 -20.67 -12.65
C ILE A 22 15.02 -19.98 -11.54
N SER A 23 15.72 -19.26 -10.65
CA SER A 23 15.05 -18.50 -9.59
C SER A 23 14.41 -17.21 -10.14
N ALA A 24 13.42 -16.66 -9.43
CA ALA A 24 12.83 -15.37 -9.78
C ALA A 24 13.89 -14.24 -9.80
N VAL A 25 14.83 -14.26 -8.85
CA VAL A 25 15.95 -13.31 -8.77
C VAL A 25 16.82 -13.40 -10.02
N GLU A 26 17.26 -14.61 -10.39
CA GLU A 26 18.10 -14.81 -11.59
C GLU A 26 17.35 -14.43 -12.87
N LEU A 27 16.07 -14.80 -12.98
CA LEU A 27 15.23 -14.44 -14.12
C LEU A 27 15.18 -12.91 -14.30
N ILE A 28 14.89 -12.18 -13.24
CA ILE A 28 14.80 -10.72 -13.24
C ILE A 28 16.18 -10.09 -13.53
N GLU A 29 17.23 -10.49 -12.82
CA GLU A 29 18.54 -9.85 -12.95
C GLU A 29 19.19 -10.07 -14.33
N GLU A 30 19.05 -11.28 -14.89
CA GLU A 30 19.76 -11.70 -16.09
C GLU A 30 18.95 -11.58 -17.39
N THR A 31 17.61 -11.55 -17.34
CA THR A 31 16.78 -11.55 -18.57
C THR A 31 15.95 -10.28 -18.75
N PHE A 32 15.62 -9.55 -17.68
CA PHE A 32 14.83 -8.32 -17.78
C PHE A 32 15.74 -7.12 -18.08
N LEU A 33 16.28 -7.10 -19.30
CA LEU A 33 17.38 -6.21 -19.68
C LEU A 33 16.94 -4.87 -20.29
N ALA A 34 15.71 -4.75 -20.79
CA ALA A 34 15.23 -3.57 -21.52
C ALA A 34 13.70 -3.36 -21.39
N TYR A 35 13.23 -2.16 -21.76
CA TYR A 35 11.82 -1.74 -21.71
C TYR A 35 11.19 -1.95 -20.33
N ASN A 36 9.88 -2.25 -20.25
CA ASN A 36 9.18 -2.40 -18.97
C ASN A 36 9.72 -3.56 -18.13
N ALA A 37 10.27 -4.61 -18.74
CA ALA A 37 11.00 -5.64 -18.01
C ALA A 37 12.24 -5.04 -17.32
N GLY A 38 13.06 -4.28 -18.06
CA GLY A 38 14.19 -3.53 -17.50
C GLY A 38 13.78 -2.60 -16.34
N ARG A 39 12.64 -1.92 -16.48
CA ARG A 39 12.06 -1.08 -15.42
C ARG A 39 11.62 -1.89 -14.20
N LEU A 40 11.06 -3.08 -14.39
CA LEU A 40 10.72 -3.97 -13.27
C LEU A 40 11.98 -4.48 -12.55
N ARG A 41 13.07 -4.78 -13.28
CA ARG A 41 14.36 -5.11 -12.65
C ARG A 41 14.91 -3.93 -11.85
N GLU A 42 14.84 -2.72 -12.38
CA GLU A 42 15.24 -1.52 -11.66
C GLU A 42 14.37 -1.27 -10.42
N ALA A 43 13.06 -1.51 -10.51
CA ALA A 43 12.15 -1.47 -9.36
C ALA A 43 12.56 -2.47 -8.27
N CYS A 44 12.87 -3.72 -8.65
CA CYS A 44 13.34 -4.73 -7.71
C CYS A 44 14.64 -4.30 -7.03
N ARG A 45 15.59 -3.75 -7.79
CA ARG A 45 16.87 -3.26 -7.25
C ARG A 45 16.70 -2.04 -6.35
N LEU A 46 15.85 -1.07 -6.72
CA LEU A 46 15.56 0.10 -5.90
C LEU A 46 14.93 -0.33 -4.57
N PHE A 47 13.91 -1.19 -4.64
CA PHE A 47 13.23 -1.68 -3.44
C PHE A 47 14.23 -2.39 -2.53
N THR A 48 14.94 -3.39 -3.05
CA THR A 48 15.79 -4.26 -2.23
C THR A 48 17.12 -3.66 -1.81
N ARG A 49 17.74 -2.76 -2.59
CA ARG A 49 19.10 -2.26 -2.30
C ARG A 49 19.12 -0.86 -1.71
N LYS A 50 17.96 -0.20 -1.63
CA LYS A 50 17.83 1.16 -1.11
C LYS A 50 16.65 1.28 -0.17
N MET A 51 15.42 1.00 -0.63
CA MET A 51 14.22 1.23 0.18
C MET A 51 14.15 0.32 1.42
N LEU A 52 14.79 -0.85 1.38
CA LEU A 52 14.84 -1.78 2.50
C LEU A 52 16.08 -1.61 3.41
N GLU A 53 16.87 -0.56 3.21
CA GLU A 53 17.95 -0.25 4.16
C GLU A 53 17.38 0.08 5.57
N PRO A 54 18.13 -0.16 6.66
CA PRO A 54 17.60 -0.09 8.02
C PRO A 54 17.11 1.30 8.46
N ASP A 55 17.61 2.37 7.85
CA ASP A 55 17.28 3.77 8.14
C ASP A 55 16.11 4.31 7.29
N VAL A 56 15.48 3.46 6.48
CA VAL A 56 14.42 3.86 5.55
C VAL A 56 13.04 3.42 6.04
N THR A 57 12.12 4.38 6.18
CA THR A 57 10.71 4.12 6.50
C THR A 57 9.89 3.99 5.22
N VAL A 58 9.27 2.83 5.00
CA VAL A 58 8.57 2.47 3.76
C VAL A 58 7.06 2.57 3.91
N GLY A 59 6.46 3.55 3.23
CA GLY A 59 5.02 3.65 3.01
C GLY A 59 4.56 2.84 1.81
N LEU A 60 3.40 2.23 1.91
CA LEU A 60 2.76 1.48 0.82
C LEU A 60 1.41 2.09 0.45
N SER A 61 1.19 2.35 -0.83
CA SER A 61 -0.13 2.69 -1.38
C SER A 61 -0.72 1.51 -2.14
N ILE A 62 -1.97 1.16 -1.85
CA ILE A 62 -2.69 0.04 -2.46
C ILE A 62 -3.98 0.54 -3.12
N THR A 63 -4.09 0.40 -4.43
CA THR A 63 -5.33 0.68 -5.18
C THR A 63 -5.66 -0.43 -6.17
N GLY A 64 -6.86 -0.39 -6.75
CA GLY A 64 -7.42 -1.49 -7.56
C GLY A 64 -7.97 -2.62 -6.68
N ALA A 65 -8.36 -3.72 -7.32
CA ALA A 65 -8.91 -4.91 -6.64
C ALA A 65 -7.81 -5.95 -6.35
N LEU A 66 -6.82 -5.60 -5.53
CA LEU A 66 -5.64 -6.43 -5.32
C LEU A 66 -5.87 -7.55 -4.30
N THR A 67 -6.54 -7.26 -3.18
CA THR A 67 -6.87 -8.30 -2.19
C THR A 67 -7.89 -9.31 -2.74
N PRO A 68 -8.97 -8.94 -3.49
CA PRO A 68 -9.78 -9.91 -4.22
C PRO A 68 -8.98 -10.84 -5.14
N ALA A 69 -7.95 -10.30 -5.81
CA ALA A 69 -7.07 -11.06 -6.71
C ALA A 69 -6.07 -11.97 -5.98
N GLY A 70 -6.12 -12.04 -4.64
CA GLY A 70 -5.25 -12.88 -3.83
C GLY A 70 -3.88 -12.29 -3.51
N LEU A 71 -3.58 -11.05 -3.96
CA LEU A 71 -2.29 -10.40 -3.69
C LEU A 71 -2.09 -10.04 -2.21
N GLY A 72 -3.17 -9.99 -1.42
CA GLY A 72 -3.10 -9.93 0.03
C GLY A 72 -2.25 -11.08 0.59
N MET A 73 -2.64 -12.31 0.25
CA MET A 73 -1.98 -13.54 0.69
C MET A 73 -0.63 -13.76 0.03
N SER A 74 -0.55 -13.62 -1.30
CA SER A 74 0.63 -14.01 -2.06
C SER A 74 1.75 -12.99 -2.04
N SER A 75 1.48 -11.74 -1.66
CA SER A 75 2.47 -10.65 -1.74
C SER A 75 2.48 -9.73 -0.52
N LEU A 76 1.34 -9.13 -0.17
CA LEU A 76 1.30 -8.09 0.87
C LEU A 76 1.62 -8.63 2.26
N ILE A 77 1.04 -9.78 2.65
CA ILE A 77 1.32 -10.42 3.94
C ILE A 77 2.81 -10.78 4.06
N PRO A 78 3.45 -11.48 3.09
CA PRO A 78 4.89 -11.71 3.13
C PRO A 78 5.75 -10.45 3.30
N LEU A 79 5.41 -9.36 2.61
CA LEU A 79 6.14 -8.09 2.73
C LEU A 79 5.97 -7.46 4.12
N ILE A 80 4.76 -7.49 4.69
CA ILE A 80 4.48 -6.99 6.04
C ILE A 80 5.21 -7.84 7.08
N GLU A 81 5.13 -9.16 6.98
CA GLU A 81 5.75 -10.08 7.94
C GLU A 81 7.29 -10.06 7.88
N ALA A 82 7.87 -9.74 6.72
CA ALA A 82 9.30 -9.48 6.56
C ALA A 82 9.74 -8.08 7.07
N GLY A 83 8.82 -7.26 7.59
CA GLY A 83 9.11 -5.90 8.05
C GLY A 83 9.48 -4.94 6.92
N PHE A 84 9.12 -5.25 5.68
CA PHE A 84 9.46 -4.43 4.51
C PHE A 84 8.51 -3.25 4.30
N ILE A 85 7.36 -3.25 4.99
CA ILE A 85 6.33 -2.20 4.94
C ILE A 85 6.10 -1.66 6.34
N ASP A 86 6.20 -0.34 6.52
CA ASP A 86 6.11 0.32 7.82
C ASP A 86 4.74 0.96 8.07
N TRP A 87 4.07 1.44 7.01
CA TRP A 87 2.71 1.99 7.06
C TRP A 87 2.01 1.87 5.70
N ILE A 88 0.68 1.89 5.69
CA ILE A 88 -0.12 1.62 4.49
C ILE A 88 -1.20 2.68 4.30
N VAL A 89 -1.43 3.09 3.06
CA VAL A 89 -2.64 3.75 2.60
C VAL A 89 -3.34 2.84 1.60
N SER A 90 -4.61 2.51 1.85
CA SER A 90 -5.39 1.61 0.98
C SER A 90 -6.74 2.21 0.59
N THR A 91 -7.38 1.66 -0.43
CA THR A 91 -8.83 1.82 -0.58
C THR A 91 -9.56 0.97 0.46
N GLY A 92 -10.69 1.46 0.97
CA GLY A 92 -11.50 0.67 1.90
C GLY A 92 -12.01 -0.63 1.26
N ALA A 93 -12.15 -0.67 -0.07
CA ALA A 93 -12.52 -1.87 -0.81
C ALA A 93 -11.49 -3.01 -0.65
N ASN A 94 -10.18 -2.73 -0.72
CA ASN A 94 -9.17 -3.77 -0.49
C ASN A 94 -9.27 -4.32 0.94
N LEU A 95 -9.45 -3.47 1.94
CA LEU A 95 -9.55 -3.88 3.34
C LEU A 95 -10.84 -4.64 3.64
N TYR A 96 -11.94 -4.25 3.00
CA TYR A 96 -13.20 -4.99 3.06
C TYR A 96 -13.04 -6.37 2.42
N HIS A 97 -12.48 -6.41 1.21
CA HIS A 97 -12.38 -7.65 0.46
C HIS A 97 -11.39 -8.65 1.07
N ASP A 98 -10.34 -8.15 1.72
CA ASP A 98 -9.39 -8.93 2.52
C ASP A 98 -10.09 -9.77 3.60
N THR A 99 -11.14 -9.22 4.22
CA THR A 99 -11.83 -9.87 5.35
C THR A 99 -12.64 -11.10 4.91
N HIS A 100 -13.01 -11.24 3.63
CA HIS A 100 -13.70 -12.44 3.14
C HIS A 100 -12.89 -13.71 3.44
N PHE A 101 -11.58 -13.67 3.22
CA PHE A 101 -10.71 -14.83 3.39
C PHE A 101 -10.63 -15.27 4.85
N ALA A 102 -10.48 -14.32 5.78
CA ALA A 102 -10.43 -14.63 7.21
C ALA A 102 -11.77 -15.12 7.78
N LEU A 103 -12.89 -14.79 7.11
CA LEU A 103 -14.21 -15.35 7.41
C LEU A 103 -14.45 -16.74 6.79
N GLY A 104 -13.47 -17.29 6.07
CA GLY A 104 -13.61 -18.56 5.35
C GLY A 104 -14.52 -18.47 4.12
N LEU A 105 -14.78 -17.26 3.63
CA LEU A 105 -15.60 -17.02 2.44
C LEU A 105 -14.71 -17.09 1.18
N THR A 106 -15.25 -17.65 0.11
CA THR A 106 -14.47 -17.93 -1.10
C THR A 106 -14.78 -16.96 -2.23
N MET A 107 -13.74 -16.64 -3.00
CA MET A 107 -13.80 -15.99 -4.30
C MET A 107 -13.13 -16.90 -5.32
N HIS A 108 -13.58 -16.84 -6.57
CA HIS A 108 -13.18 -17.77 -7.62
C HIS A 108 -12.70 -17.00 -8.85
N PRO A 109 -11.68 -17.51 -9.58
CA PRO A 109 -11.38 -17.02 -10.92
C PRO A 109 -12.61 -17.17 -11.82
N GLY A 110 -12.80 -16.19 -12.69
CA GLY A 110 -13.87 -16.11 -13.65
C GLY A 110 -13.36 -15.67 -15.02
N SER A 111 -14.20 -14.95 -15.75
CA SER A 111 -13.86 -14.39 -17.06
C SER A 111 -14.47 -13.00 -17.19
N PRO A 112 -13.78 -12.06 -17.86
CA PRO A 112 -14.34 -10.74 -18.10
C PRO A 112 -15.47 -10.76 -19.15
N PHE A 113 -15.67 -11.89 -19.84
CA PHE A 113 -16.61 -12.06 -20.96
C PHE A 113 -17.93 -12.76 -20.57
N LEU A 114 -18.22 -12.89 -19.26
CA LEU A 114 -19.45 -13.51 -18.76
C LEU A 114 -20.68 -12.59 -18.96
N ASP A 115 -21.89 -13.19 -19.06
CA ASP A 115 -23.14 -12.41 -19.14
C ASP A 115 -23.55 -11.91 -17.75
N ASP A 116 -23.35 -10.61 -17.51
CA ASP A 116 -23.67 -9.96 -16.23
C ASP A 116 -25.15 -10.04 -15.85
N ARG A 117 -26.09 -10.18 -16.81
CA ARG A 117 -27.51 -10.37 -16.51
C ARG A 117 -27.75 -11.73 -15.89
N LYS A 118 -27.09 -12.78 -16.41
CA LYS A 118 -27.17 -14.13 -15.86
C LYS A 118 -26.53 -14.18 -14.47
N LEU A 119 -25.34 -13.58 -14.32
CA LEU A 119 -24.69 -13.46 -13.00
C LEU A 119 -25.62 -12.79 -11.98
N ARG A 120 -26.26 -11.67 -12.36
CA ARG A 120 -27.21 -10.97 -11.48
C ARG A 120 -28.42 -11.83 -11.10
N GLN A 121 -28.98 -12.58 -12.05
CA GLN A 121 -30.11 -13.50 -11.81
C GLN A 121 -29.75 -14.64 -10.87
N GLU A 122 -28.53 -15.17 -10.99
CA GLU A 122 -28.00 -16.25 -10.15
C GLU A 122 -27.43 -15.76 -8.81
N GLY A 123 -27.42 -14.44 -8.57
CA GLY A 123 -26.87 -13.87 -7.34
C GLY A 123 -25.34 -13.95 -7.26
N VAL A 124 -24.66 -13.99 -8.40
CA VAL A 124 -23.19 -13.97 -8.49
C VAL A 124 -22.72 -12.54 -8.72
N ILE A 125 -21.77 -12.10 -7.91
CA ILE A 125 -21.09 -10.81 -8.03
C ILE A 125 -19.76 -11.01 -8.73
N ARG A 126 -19.38 -10.05 -9.56
CA ARG A 126 -18.14 -10.07 -10.33
C ARG A 126 -17.31 -8.81 -10.08
N ILE A 127 -16.02 -9.00 -9.85
CA ILE A 127 -14.99 -7.95 -9.91
C ILE A 127 -14.11 -8.31 -11.10
N TYR A 128 -14.40 -7.73 -12.27
CA TYR A 128 -13.74 -8.07 -13.53
C TYR A 128 -13.71 -9.59 -13.80
N ASP A 129 -12.63 -10.30 -13.54
CA ASP A 129 -12.50 -11.75 -13.73
C ASP A 129 -12.44 -12.53 -12.41
N ILE A 130 -13.04 -11.99 -11.35
CA ILE A 130 -13.23 -12.64 -10.05
C ILE A 130 -14.73 -12.77 -9.76
N LEU A 131 -15.17 -13.93 -9.27
CA LEU A 131 -16.57 -14.26 -8.98
C LEU A 131 -16.77 -14.66 -7.53
N PHE A 132 -17.91 -14.29 -6.95
CA PHE A 132 -18.35 -14.78 -5.64
C PHE A 132 -19.87 -14.68 -5.46
N ASP A 133 -20.43 -15.50 -4.58
CA ASP A 133 -21.85 -15.47 -4.24
C ASP A 133 -22.20 -14.17 -3.51
N TYR A 134 -23.34 -13.55 -3.81
CA TYR A 134 -23.81 -12.34 -3.14
C TYR A 134 -23.87 -12.47 -1.60
N LYS A 135 -24.12 -13.67 -1.07
CA LYS A 135 -24.09 -13.96 0.38
C LYS A 135 -22.73 -13.70 1.02
N VAL A 136 -21.65 -13.73 0.23
CA VAL A 136 -20.30 -13.39 0.69
C VAL A 136 -20.26 -11.94 1.19
N LEU A 137 -20.85 -10.99 0.44
CA LEU A 137 -20.98 -9.58 0.89
C LEU A 137 -21.82 -9.48 2.15
N LEU A 138 -22.99 -10.12 2.16
CA LEU A 138 -23.92 -10.05 3.29
C LEU A 138 -23.29 -10.61 4.59
N SER A 139 -22.50 -11.68 4.48
CA SER A 139 -21.82 -12.30 5.62
C SER A 139 -20.71 -11.39 6.17
N THR A 140 -19.94 -10.77 5.29
CA THR A 140 -18.91 -9.79 5.67
C THR A 140 -19.52 -8.54 6.29
N ASP A 141 -20.62 -8.02 5.74
CA ASP A 141 -21.35 -6.89 6.31
C ASP A 141 -21.90 -7.23 7.70
N ALA A 142 -22.46 -8.43 7.88
CA ALA A 142 -22.92 -8.89 9.18
C ALA A 142 -21.79 -8.96 10.22
N PHE A 143 -20.59 -9.37 9.81
CA PHE A 143 -19.39 -9.33 10.65
C PHE A 143 -19.04 -7.88 11.05
N TYR A 144 -18.93 -6.96 10.09
CA TYR A 144 -18.61 -5.56 10.39
C TYR A 144 -19.66 -4.91 11.30
N LEU A 145 -20.95 -5.10 11.03
CA LEU A 145 -22.02 -4.58 11.88
C LEU A 145 -21.97 -5.13 13.30
N LYS A 146 -21.57 -6.40 13.46
CA LYS A 146 -21.41 -7.01 14.77
C LYS A 146 -20.25 -6.37 15.54
N ILE A 147 -19.06 -6.27 14.93
CA ILE A 147 -17.87 -5.77 15.64
C ILE A 147 -17.95 -4.26 15.88
N LEU A 148 -18.45 -3.47 14.93
CA LEU A 148 -18.50 -2.01 15.03
C LEU A 148 -19.55 -1.51 16.04
N LYS A 149 -20.42 -2.39 16.55
CA LYS A 149 -21.30 -2.11 17.69
C LYS A 149 -20.60 -2.24 19.05
N ALA A 150 -19.39 -2.81 19.11
CA ALA A 150 -18.66 -2.92 20.37
C ALA A 150 -18.37 -1.50 20.94
N PRO A 151 -18.41 -1.32 22.27
CA PRO A 151 -18.27 0.01 22.89
C PRO A 151 -17.01 0.77 22.49
N GLU A 152 -15.93 0.04 22.17
CA GLU A 152 -14.66 0.62 21.79
C GLU A 152 -14.75 1.48 20.50
N PHE A 153 -15.67 1.15 19.58
CA PHE A 153 -15.88 1.88 18.34
C PHE A 153 -16.84 3.07 18.48
N ASN A 154 -17.54 3.20 19.60
CA ASN A 154 -18.58 4.21 19.78
C ASN A 154 -18.00 5.60 20.15
N ARG A 155 -17.00 6.05 19.39
CA ARG A 155 -16.32 7.34 19.52
C ARG A 155 -15.65 7.75 18.21
N GLU A 156 -15.17 8.98 18.16
CA GLU A 156 -14.29 9.44 17.08
C GLU A 156 -12.93 8.73 17.13
N MET A 157 -12.39 8.40 15.96
CA MET A 157 -11.06 7.82 15.78
C MET A 157 -10.53 8.04 14.36
N SER A 158 -9.20 7.93 14.19
CA SER A 158 -8.58 7.90 12.86
C SER A 158 -8.88 6.58 12.16
N THR A 159 -8.70 6.52 10.84
CA THR A 159 -8.90 5.26 10.11
C THR A 159 -7.83 4.23 10.47
N ALA A 160 -6.61 4.65 10.79
CA ALA A 160 -5.58 3.75 11.33
C ALA A 160 -6.01 3.05 12.62
N GLU A 161 -6.62 3.79 13.55
CA GLU A 161 -7.17 3.20 14.77
C GLU A 161 -8.33 2.22 14.48
N LEU A 162 -9.23 2.60 13.58
CA LEU A 162 -10.32 1.72 13.14
C LEU A 162 -9.78 0.39 12.59
N HIS A 163 -8.88 0.45 11.60
CA HIS A 163 -8.35 -0.73 10.92
C HIS A 163 -7.50 -1.60 11.84
N TYR A 164 -6.74 -1.01 12.76
CA TYR A 164 -5.97 -1.80 13.74
C TYR A 164 -6.88 -2.60 14.67
N ARG A 165 -7.96 -1.99 15.16
CA ARG A 165 -8.94 -2.68 16.01
C ARG A 165 -9.67 -3.78 15.25
N ILE A 166 -10.08 -3.50 14.02
CA ILE A 166 -10.66 -4.51 13.13
C ILE A 166 -9.64 -5.64 12.91
N GLY A 167 -8.38 -5.31 12.65
CA GLY A 167 -7.28 -6.25 12.49
C GLY A 167 -7.08 -7.16 13.70
N ARG A 168 -7.32 -6.69 14.93
CA ARG A 168 -7.37 -7.53 16.14
C ARG A 168 -8.47 -8.59 16.04
N TYR A 169 -9.71 -8.18 15.72
CA TYR A 169 -10.83 -9.12 15.56
C TYR A 169 -10.58 -10.12 14.43
N VAL A 170 -10.00 -9.68 13.31
CA VAL A 170 -9.66 -10.56 12.19
C VAL A 170 -8.51 -11.52 12.57
N ASN A 171 -7.52 -11.06 13.34
CA ASN A 171 -6.46 -11.92 13.87
C ASN A 171 -6.99 -13.01 14.81
N GLU A 172 -8.02 -12.72 15.61
CA GLU A 172 -8.72 -13.73 16.43
C GLU A 172 -9.43 -14.78 15.55
N LEU A 173 -9.99 -14.39 14.40
CA LEU A 173 -10.57 -15.33 13.43
C LEU A 173 -9.50 -16.21 12.79
N GLU A 174 -8.35 -15.65 12.42
CA GLU A 174 -7.23 -16.42 11.84
C GLU A 174 -6.65 -17.46 12.80
N ALA A 175 -6.82 -17.26 14.12
CA ALA A 175 -6.41 -18.22 15.14
C ALA A 175 -7.34 -19.46 15.20
N LEU A 176 -8.50 -19.42 14.56
CA LEU A 176 -9.40 -20.57 14.48
C LEU A 176 -8.82 -21.66 13.56
N PRO A 177 -9.04 -22.95 13.88
CA PRO A 177 -8.53 -24.05 13.06
C PRO A 177 -9.02 -23.95 11.60
N GLY A 178 -8.08 -24.03 10.65
CA GLY A 178 -8.37 -24.11 9.22
C GLY A 178 -8.47 -22.78 8.46
N VAL A 179 -8.33 -21.62 9.13
CA VAL A 179 -8.36 -20.31 8.46
C VAL A 179 -6.97 -19.92 7.92
N GLY A 180 -5.94 -19.96 8.78
CA GLY A 180 -4.57 -19.59 8.41
C GLY A 180 -4.34 -18.07 8.36
N ARG A 181 -3.14 -17.67 7.93
CA ARG A 181 -2.74 -16.25 7.79
C ARG A 181 -3.07 -15.76 6.39
N VAL A 182 -4.26 -15.18 6.23
CA VAL A 182 -4.87 -14.84 4.95
C VAL A 182 -5.32 -13.38 4.83
N SER A 183 -5.24 -12.60 5.90
CA SER A 183 -5.67 -11.21 5.98
C SER A 183 -4.51 -10.23 6.19
N VAL A 184 -4.48 -9.20 5.34
CA VAL A 184 -3.62 -8.02 5.45
C VAL A 184 -3.93 -7.24 6.73
N LEU A 185 -5.20 -7.08 7.12
CA LEU A 185 -5.59 -6.40 8.36
C LEU A 185 -5.00 -7.11 9.59
N ALA A 186 -5.06 -8.44 9.62
CA ALA A 186 -4.49 -9.23 10.72
C ALA A 186 -2.95 -9.19 10.73
N ALA A 187 -2.30 -9.30 9.56
CA ALA A 187 -0.85 -9.17 9.45
C ALA A 187 -0.35 -7.80 9.93
N ALA A 188 -1.03 -6.73 9.52
CA ALA A 188 -0.69 -5.36 9.94
C ALA A 188 -0.90 -5.16 11.44
N TYR A 189 -1.97 -5.70 12.02
CA TYR A 189 -2.18 -5.69 13.47
C TYR A 189 -1.01 -6.36 14.22
N ARG A 190 -0.60 -7.57 13.81
CA ARG A 190 0.53 -8.29 14.41
C ARG A 190 1.84 -7.49 14.31
N ALA A 191 2.10 -6.92 13.13
CA ALA A 191 3.32 -6.16 12.84
C ALA A 191 3.31 -4.72 13.40
N GLY A 192 2.17 -4.23 13.91
CA GLY A 192 2.03 -2.84 14.36
C GLY A 192 2.11 -1.83 13.21
N VAL A 193 1.68 -2.22 12.01
CA VAL A 193 1.67 -1.36 10.81
C VAL A 193 0.33 -0.62 10.74
N PRO A 194 0.30 0.72 10.82
CA PRO A 194 -0.95 1.48 10.70
C PRO A 194 -1.44 1.49 9.24
N ILE A 195 -2.75 1.29 9.05
CA ILE A 195 -3.41 1.32 7.74
C ILE A 195 -4.40 2.48 7.69
N TYR A 196 -4.17 3.43 6.79
CA TYR A 196 -5.05 4.57 6.54
C TYR A 196 -5.90 4.33 5.28
N THR A 197 -7.06 4.99 5.21
CA THR A 197 -7.89 5.02 3.99
C THR A 197 -8.16 6.45 3.59
N SER A 198 -7.75 6.84 2.37
CA SER A 198 -7.88 8.21 1.87
C SER A 198 -9.33 8.63 1.56
N SER A 199 -10.25 7.68 1.48
CA SER A 199 -11.67 7.91 1.23
C SER A 199 -12.52 6.91 2.03
N PRO A 200 -12.62 7.07 3.36
CA PRO A 200 -13.16 6.03 4.24
C PRO A 200 -14.64 5.72 4.03
N GLY A 201 -15.41 6.68 3.51
CA GLY A 201 -16.81 6.47 3.12
C GLY A 201 -16.99 5.62 1.85
N ASP A 202 -15.94 5.47 1.03
CA ASP A 202 -15.99 4.77 -0.26
C ASP A 202 -15.62 3.28 -0.11
N SER A 203 -16.40 2.57 0.69
CA SER A 203 -16.30 1.11 0.86
C SER A 203 -17.49 0.57 1.65
N SER A 204 -17.73 -0.74 1.57
CA SER A 204 -18.71 -1.40 2.43
C SER A 204 -18.40 -1.24 3.93
N ILE A 205 -17.14 -1.07 4.35
CA ILE A 205 -16.81 -0.70 5.74
C ILE A 205 -17.44 0.66 6.07
N GLY A 206 -17.20 1.67 5.23
CA GLY A 206 -17.79 3.00 5.36
C GLY A 206 -19.32 3.00 5.32
N MET A 207 -19.93 2.19 4.45
CA MET A 207 -21.39 2.03 4.38
C MET A 207 -21.97 1.41 5.65
N ASN A 208 -21.29 0.43 6.26
CA ASN A 208 -21.69 -0.14 7.55
C ASN A 208 -21.56 0.90 8.68
N VAL A 209 -20.52 1.74 8.68
CA VAL A 209 -20.41 2.88 9.61
C VAL A 209 -21.59 3.84 9.41
N ALA A 210 -21.88 4.25 8.18
CA ALA A 210 -22.99 5.16 7.87
C ALA A 210 -24.34 4.63 8.37
N ARG A 211 -24.60 3.33 8.19
CA ARG A 211 -25.78 2.67 8.76
C ARG A 211 -25.81 2.77 10.30
N LEU A 212 -24.72 2.46 10.98
CA LEU A 212 -24.66 2.51 12.44
C LEU A 212 -24.85 3.93 12.98
N VAL A 213 -24.44 4.96 12.23
CA VAL A 213 -24.70 6.35 12.60
C VAL A 213 -26.21 6.65 12.61
N LEU A 214 -26.98 6.11 11.64
CA LEU A 214 -28.44 6.23 11.65
C LEU A 214 -29.06 5.48 12.85
N ASP A 215 -28.43 4.39 13.30
CA ASP A 215 -28.81 3.64 14.49
C ASP A 215 -28.37 4.33 15.82
N GLY A 216 -27.80 5.54 15.75
CA GLY A 216 -27.39 6.33 16.92
C GLY A 216 -25.94 6.15 17.37
N SER A 217 -25.10 5.46 16.60
CA SER A 217 -23.67 5.33 16.88
C SER A 217 -22.93 6.68 16.81
N ARG A 218 -22.03 6.87 17.77
CA ARG A 218 -21.08 7.99 17.85
C ARG A 218 -19.76 7.72 17.13
N LEU A 219 -19.63 6.58 16.44
CA LEU A 219 -18.47 6.31 15.59
C LEU A 219 -18.35 7.41 14.54
N ARG A 220 -17.21 8.12 14.54
CA ARG A 220 -16.83 9.13 13.56
C ARG A 220 -15.40 8.88 13.13
N LEU A 221 -15.12 9.12 11.85
CA LEU A 221 -13.78 8.93 11.28
C LEU A 221 -13.14 10.29 11.10
N ASP A 222 -12.07 10.54 11.85
CA ASP A 222 -11.31 11.78 11.81
C ASP A 222 -10.25 11.71 10.71
N VAL A 223 -10.62 12.22 9.54
CA VAL A 223 -9.74 12.28 8.36
C VAL A 223 -8.65 13.33 8.50
N ALA A 224 -8.83 14.36 9.34
CA ALA A 224 -7.77 15.35 9.60
C ALA A 224 -6.67 14.71 10.44
N ARG A 225 -7.04 13.85 11.39
CA ARG A 225 -6.09 13.05 12.15
C ARG A 225 -5.32 12.08 11.25
N ASP A 226 -5.93 11.46 10.26
CA ASP A 226 -5.20 10.62 9.27
C ASP A 226 -4.12 11.41 8.51
N VAL A 227 -4.44 12.63 8.05
CA VAL A 227 -3.48 13.51 7.35
C VAL A 227 -2.30 13.86 8.27
N ASN A 228 -2.59 14.24 9.51
CA ASN A 228 -1.55 14.59 10.47
C ASN A 228 -0.75 13.36 10.95
N GLU A 229 -1.36 12.20 11.17
CA GLU A 229 -0.65 10.99 11.61
C GLU A 229 0.31 10.48 10.51
N THR A 230 -0.11 10.52 9.24
CA THR A 230 0.77 10.13 8.12
C THR A 230 1.92 11.12 7.90
N ALA A 231 1.67 12.42 8.01
CA ALA A 231 2.73 13.43 7.99
C ALA A 231 3.71 13.27 9.17
N ALA A 232 3.21 12.94 10.37
CA ALA A 232 4.04 12.72 11.54
C ALA A 232 4.99 11.52 11.38
N ILE A 233 4.55 10.45 10.70
CA ILE A 233 5.40 9.29 10.37
C ILE A 233 6.57 9.74 9.49
N VAL A 234 6.29 10.45 8.41
CA VAL A 234 7.30 10.88 7.43
C VAL A 234 8.28 11.87 8.07
N LEU A 235 7.77 12.90 8.75
CA LEU A 235 8.59 13.87 9.46
C LEU A 235 9.53 13.20 10.48
N SER A 236 9.01 12.24 11.27
CA SER A 236 9.85 11.56 12.25
C SER A 236 10.93 10.68 11.61
N ALA A 237 10.72 10.14 10.41
CA ALA A 237 11.75 9.36 9.71
C ALA A 237 12.94 10.26 9.35
N LYS A 238 12.65 11.43 8.75
CA LYS A 238 13.64 12.40 8.28
C LYS A 238 14.37 13.09 9.42
N GLU A 239 13.66 13.49 10.48
CA GLU A 239 14.27 14.13 11.65
C GLU A 239 15.27 13.24 12.42
N LYS A 240 15.12 11.92 12.33
CA LYS A 240 16.07 10.97 12.94
C LYS A 240 17.33 10.78 12.09
N GLY A 241 17.47 11.53 10.99
CA GLY A 241 18.52 11.37 10.00
C GLY A 241 18.31 10.18 9.06
N GLY A 242 17.10 9.59 9.08
CA GLY A 242 16.70 8.52 8.17
C GLY A 242 16.05 9.04 6.90
N LYS A 243 15.45 8.12 6.13
CA LYS A 243 14.83 8.40 4.84
C LYS A 243 13.39 7.93 4.77
N SER A 244 12.61 8.53 3.89
CA SER A 244 11.24 8.12 3.57
C SER A 244 11.16 7.53 2.16
N ALA A 245 10.39 6.46 2.02
CA ALA A 245 10.21 5.74 0.77
C ALA A 245 8.75 5.41 0.55
N VAL A 246 8.29 5.44 -0.71
CA VAL A 246 6.93 5.05 -1.08
C VAL A 246 6.92 3.99 -2.18
N LEU A 247 6.31 2.84 -1.88
CA LEU A 247 5.92 1.83 -2.86
C LEU A 247 4.43 2.05 -3.20
N MET A 248 4.13 2.35 -4.46
CA MET A 248 2.78 2.64 -4.93
C MET A 248 2.35 1.57 -5.93
N LEU A 249 1.29 0.85 -5.56
CA LEU A 249 0.64 -0.16 -6.38
C LEU A 249 -0.58 0.47 -7.06
N GLY A 250 -0.43 0.84 -8.32
CA GLY A 250 -1.38 1.61 -9.12
C GLY A 250 -1.29 3.12 -8.89
N GLY A 251 -2.45 3.78 -8.83
CA GLY A 251 -2.60 5.22 -8.63
C GLY A 251 -3.77 5.63 -7.72
N GLY A 252 -4.58 6.58 -8.17
CA GLY A 252 -5.79 7.03 -7.48
C GLY A 252 -5.56 7.74 -6.14
N SER A 253 -6.60 7.77 -5.31
CA SER A 253 -6.61 8.47 -4.02
C SER A 253 -5.52 7.97 -3.04
N PRO A 254 -5.25 6.65 -2.91
CA PRO A 254 -4.16 6.16 -2.06
C PRO A 254 -2.77 6.68 -2.47
N LYS A 255 -2.48 6.74 -3.78
CA LYS A 255 -1.24 7.35 -4.30
C LYS A 255 -1.14 8.83 -3.90
N ASN A 256 -2.23 9.60 -4.03
CA ASN A 256 -2.17 11.00 -3.61
C ASN A 256 -1.87 11.11 -2.13
N PHE A 257 -2.59 10.34 -1.33
CA PHE A 257 -2.61 10.50 0.11
C PHE A 257 -1.30 10.08 0.77
N VAL A 258 -0.60 9.07 0.22
CA VAL A 258 0.76 8.73 0.69
C VAL A 258 1.75 9.85 0.35
N LEU A 259 1.64 10.46 -0.84
CA LEU A 259 2.55 11.52 -1.31
C LEU A 259 2.26 12.90 -0.71
N GLN A 260 1.01 13.21 -0.37
CA GLN A 260 0.62 14.54 0.13
C GLN A 260 1.15 14.85 1.53
N THR A 261 1.72 13.83 2.21
CA THR A 261 2.44 14.00 3.47
C THR A 261 3.47 15.13 3.37
N GLU A 262 4.19 15.19 2.26
CA GLU A 262 5.23 16.17 2.00
C GLU A 262 4.73 17.61 1.84
N PRO A 263 3.82 17.93 0.89
CA PRO A 263 3.27 19.29 0.79
C PRO A 263 2.50 19.68 2.06
N HIS A 264 1.91 18.73 2.80
CA HIS A 264 1.30 19.04 4.10
C HIS A 264 2.37 19.51 5.11
N ILE A 265 3.52 18.84 5.21
CA ILE A 265 4.62 19.24 6.09
C ILE A 265 5.21 20.59 5.65
N GLN A 266 5.58 20.70 4.38
CA GLN A 266 6.37 21.82 3.85
C GLN A 266 5.52 23.08 3.64
N GLU A 267 4.38 22.96 2.95
CA GLU A 267 3.59 24.11 2.48
C GLU A 267 2.49 24.49 3.47
N ILE A 268 1.80 23.49 4.05
CA ILE A 268 0.63 23.73 4.92
C ILE A 268 1.05 23.96 6.38
N LEU A 269 2.03 23.19 6.88
CA LEU A 269 2.52 23.33 8.26
C LEU A 269 3.76 24.23 8.37
N GLY A 270 4.39 24.62 7.25
CA GLY A 270 5.56 25.50 7.23
C GLY A 270 6.81 24.89 7.85
N ILE A 271 6.91 23.56 7.90
CA ILE A 271 8.04 22.83 8.47
C ILE A 271 9.04 22.54 7.35
N GLU A 272 10.25 23.06 7.46
CA GLU A 272 11.34 22.78 6.50
C GLU A 272 11.65 21.28 6.47
N GLU A 273 11.47 20.68 5.31
CA GLU A 273 11.64 19.26 5.03
C GLU A 273 11.87 19.09 3.51
N ALA A 274 12.48 17.99 3.09
CA ALA A 274 12.67 17.66 1.68
C ALA A 274 12.03 16.31 1.38
N GLY A 275 11.19 16.30 0.33
CA GLY A 275 10.32 15.20 -0.12
C GLY A 275 10.81 13.75 0.02
N HIS A 276 9.95 12.79 -0.32
CA HIS A 276 10.32 11.36 -0.25
C HIS A 276 11.64 11.07 -0.98
N ASP A 277 12.54 10.35 -0.30
CA ASP A 277 13.87 10.00 -0.83
C ASP A 277 13.77 8.93 -1.93
N TYR A 278 12.78 8.03 -1.83
CA TYR A 278 12.59 6.94 -2.78
C TYR A 278 11.16 6.86 -3.28
N TYR A 279 11.01 6.86 -4.60
CA TYR A 279 9.72 6.75 -5.28
C TYR A 279 9.70 5.48 -6.13
N LEU A 280 8.82 4.53 -5.80
CA LEU A 280 8.60 3.34 -6.61
C LEU A 280 7.11 3.19 -6.94
N GLN A 281 6.76 3.21 -8.22
CA GLN A 281 5.39 3.00 -8.69
C GLN A 281 5.32 1.85 -9.69
N LEU A 282 4.38 0.93 -9.46
CA LEU A 282 3.94 -0.09 -10.42
C LEU A 282 2.55 0.33 -10.92
N THR A 283 2.39 0.68 -12.20
CA THR A 283 1.13 1.24 -12.70
C THR A 283 0.90 0.92 -14.17
N ASP A 284 -0.35 0.82 -14.60
CA ASP A 284 -0.75 0.77 -16.01
C ASP A 284 -1.23 2.14 -16.52
N ALA A 285 -1.40 3.11 -15.62
CA ALA A 285 -1.92 4.43 -15.95
C ALA A 285 -0.91 5.25 -16.75
N ARG A 286 -1.35 5.77 -17.89
CA ARG A 286 -0.53 6.62 -18.76
C ARG A 286 -0.52 8.07 -18.27
N PRO A 287 0.60 8.80 -18.41
CA PRO A 287 0.69 10.20 -18.00
C PRO A 287 -0.11 11.16 -18.91
N ASP A 288 -0.29 10.84 -20.20
CA ASP A 288 -0.85 11.74 -21.21
C ASP A 288 -2.33 12.11 -20.99
N THR A 289 -3.05 11.32 -20.19
CA THR A 289 -4.46 11.57 -19.89
C THR A 289 -4.68 12.59 -18.77
N GLY A 290 -3.61 13.12 -18.16
CA GLY A 290 -3.68 14.13 -17.10
C GLY A 290 -4.24 13.63 -15.76
N GLY A 291 -4.37 12.31 -15.60
CA GLY A 291 -4.86 11.70 -14.35
C GLY A 291 -3.73 11.48 -13.36
N LEU A 292 -3.99 11.76 -12.07
CA LEU A 292 -3.03 11.56 -10.98
C LEU A 292 -2.37 10.18 -10.97
N SER A 293 -3.11 9.13 -11.36
CA SER A 293 -2.60 7.77 -11.42
C SER A 293 -1.36 7.63 -12.32
N GLY A 294 -1.31 8.39 -13.42
CA GLY A 294 -0.19 8.42 -14.37
C GLY A 294 0.83 9.54 -14.10
N ALA A 295 0.58 10.44 -13.13
CA ALA A 295 1.47 11.56 -12.83
C ALA A 295 2.89 11.07 -12.52
N THR A 296 3.88 11.69 -13.17
CA THR A 296 5.28 11.22 -13.17
C THR A 296 6.03 11.69 -11.92
N PRO A 297 7.15 11.06 -11.55
CA PRO A 297 8.00 11.55 -10.47
C PRO A 297 8.52 12.97 -10.73
N ALA A 298 8.83 13.30 -11.99
CA ALA A 298 9.28 14.65 -12.36
C ALA A 298 8.19 15.71 -12.10
N GLU A 299 6.93 15.37 -12.36
CA GLU A 299 5.80 16.21 -11.94
C GLU A 299 5.70 16.26 -10.41
N ALA A 300 5.86 15.13 -9.71
CA ALA A 300 5.80 15.08 -8.25
C ALA A 300 6.87 15.97 -7.55
N VAL A 301 8.05 16.13 -8.16
CA VAL A 301 9.09 17.06 -7.67
C VAL A 301 8.59 18.50 -7.62
N THR A 302 7.78 18.96 -8.60
CA THR A 302 7.29 20.35 -8.60
C THR A 302 6.31 20.65 -7.45
N TRP A 303 5.80 19.61 -6.80
CA TRP A 303 4.90 19.68 -5.65
C TRP A 303 5.62 19.38 -4.32
N GLY A 304 6.95 19.34 -4.31
CA GLY A 304 7.74 18.98 -3.13
C GLY A 304 7.59 17.52 -2.66
N LYS A 305 6.88 16.68 -3.42
CA LYS A 305 6.55 15.28 -3.02
C LYS A 305 7.74 14.33 -3.11
N VAL A 306 8.75 14.67 -3.91
CA VAL A 306 9.97 13.89 -4.13
C VAL A 306 11.14 14.85 -4.05
N ASP A 307 12.21 14.46 -3.35
CA ASP A 307 13.45 15.24 -3.29
C ASP A 307 14.04 15.37 -4.71
N PRO A 308 14.26 16.60 -5.23
CA PRO A 308 14.88 16.84 -6.53
C PRO A 308 16.22 16.11 -6.73
N ASP A 309 17.04 16.00 -5.67
CA ASP A 309 18.36 15.38 -5.74
C ASP A 309 18.28 13.83 -5.82
N GLN A 310 17.13 13.26 -5.49
CA GLN A 310 16.86 11.82 -5.54
C GLN A 310 16.13 11.37 -6.82
N LEU A 311 15.93 12.24 -7.81
CA LEU A 311 15.32 11.90 -9.10
C LEU A 311 15.88 10.64 -9.79
N PRO A 312 17.21 10.35 -9.76
CA PRO A 312 17.76 9.10 -10.29
C PRO A 312 17.20 7.83 -9.61
N ASP A 313 16.69 7.97 -8.39
CA ASP A 313 16.13 6.90 -7.56
C ASP A 313 14.59 6.88 -7.57
N ALA A 314 13.97 7.53 -8.56
CA ALA A 314 12.55 7.43 -8.85
C ALA A 314 12.27 6.42 -9.98
N VAL A 315 11.57 5.33 -9.64
CA VAL A 315 11.22 4.27 -10.60
C VAL A 315 9.71 4.19 -10.81
N VAL A 316 9.27 4.48 -12.04
CA VAL A 316 7.98 4.01 -12.57
C VAL A 316 8.18 2.79 -13.45
N CYS A 317 7.48 1.70 -13.15
CA CYS A 317 7.34 0.52 -13.99
C CYS A 317 5.91 0.46 -14.54
N TYR A 318 5.79 0.59 -15.87
CA TYR A 318 4.50 0.50 -16.54
C TYR A 318 4.10 -0.97 -16.74
N ALA A 319 3.40 -1.53 -15.76
CA ALA A 319 2.98 -2.93 -15.73
C ALA A 319 1.75 -3.12 -14.85
N ASP A 320 0.97 -4.16 -15.15
CA ASP A 320 -0.10 -4.63 -14.26
C ASP A 320 0.49 -5.05 -12.90
N THR A 321 -0.10 -4.54 -11.82
CA THR A 321 0.35 -4.86 -10.45
C THR A 321 0.25 -6.35 -10.15
N THR A 322 -0.74 -7.05 -10.70
CA THR A 322 -0.93 -8.50 -10.53
C THR A 322 0.20 -9.33 -11.17
N ILE A 323 0.97 -8.75 -12.09
CA ILE A 323 2.17 -9.36 -12.67
C ILE A 323 3.42 -8.91 -11.91
N ALA A 324 3.54 -7.60 -11.68
CA ALA A 324 4.76 -7.00 -11.18
C ALA A 324 4.99 -7.24 -9.67
N LEU A 325 3.93 -7.17 -8.84
CA LEU A 325 4.05 -7.30 -7.39
C LEU A 325 4.48 -8.70 -6.94
N PRO A 326 3.97 -9.82 -7.48
CA PRO A 326 4.48 -11.14 -7.11
C PRO A 326 5.96 -11.33 -7.44
N LEU A 327 6.43 -10.80 -8.57
CA LEU A 327 7.84 -10.84 -8.96
C LEU A 327 8.71 -9.97 -8.04
N LEU A 328 8.26 -8.76 -7.72
CA LEU A 328 8.91 -7.87 -6.75
C LEU A 328 9.01 -8.53 -5.37
N THR A 329 7.93 -9.16 -4.91
CA THR A 329 7.88 -9.85 -3.61
C THR A 329 8.84 -11.04 -3.59
N ALA A 330 8.80 -11.89 -4.63
CA ALA A 330 9.67 -13.05 -4.74
C ALA A 330 11.15 -12.64 -4.78
N HIS A 331 11.47 -11.54 -5.47
CA HIS A 331 12.82 -10.97 -5.47
C HIS A 331 13.21 -10.48 -4.07
N ALA A 332 12.38 -9.63 -3.45
CA ALA A 332 12.68 -9.03 -2.15
C ALA A 332 12.86 -10.04 -1.01
N VAL A 333 11.94 -11.00 -0.88
CA VAL A 333 12.00 -12.03 0.17
C VAL A 333 13.20 -12.96 -0.05
N ALA A 334 13.62 -13.19 -1.29
CA ALA A 334 14.78 -14.03 -1.60
C ALA A 334 16.12 -13.31 -1.49
N SER A 335 16.16 -11.99 -1.70
CA SER A 335 17.41 -11.22 -1.82
C SER A 335 17.68 -10.25 -0.67
N HIS A 336 16.75 -10.06 0.26
CA HIS A 336 16.92 -9.16 1.40
C HIS A 336 16.57 -9.86 2.71
N VAL A 337 17.38 -9.62 3.75
CA VAL A 337 17.12 -10.18 5.08
C VAL A 337 15.87 -9.49 5.67
N PRO A 338 14.93 -10.23 6.28
CA PRO A 338 13.80 -9.63 6.98
C PRO A 338 14.22 -8.57 8.01
N ARG A 339 13.48 -7.46 8.07
CA ARG A 339 13.67 -6.40 9.07
C ARG A 339 12.79 -6.66 10.29
N SER A 340 13.17 -6.11 11.43
CA SER A 340 12.26 -6.04 12.57
C SER A 340 11.15 -5.03 12.26
N PRO A 341 9.86 -5.36 12.49
CA PRO A 341 8.78 -4.40 12.28
C PRO A 341 8.99 -3.13 13.11
N SER A 342 8.83 -1.96 12.47
CA SER A 342 8.93 -0.65 13.13
C SER A 342 7.81 -0.39 14.14
N ARG A 343 6.69 -1.11 14.02
CA ARG A 343 5.51 -1.00 14.89
C ARG A 343 5.00 0.44 15.05
N LEU A 344 4.95 1.21 13.95
CA LEU A 344 4.58 2.62 13.96
C LEU A 344 3.19 2.90 14.56
N TYR A 345 2.27 1.92 14.53
CA TYR A 345 0.98 2.05 15.18
C TYR A 345 1.12 2.31 16.69
N ASP A 346 2.05 1.61 17.35
CA ASP A 346 2.26 1.72 18.80
C ASP A 346 2.89 3.07 19.18
N GLN A 347 3.54 3.73 18.22
CA GLN A 347 4.20 5.03 18.38
C GLN A 347 3.33 6.22 17.94
N ARG A 348 2.12 5.96 17.43
CA ARG A 348 1.29 6.95 16.72
C ARG A 348 1.00 8.22 17.52
N GLU A 349 0.70 8.09 18.80
CA GLU A 349 0.43 9.25 19.66
C GLU A 349 1.70 10.07 19.90
N GLU A 350 2.86 9.43 20.12
CA GLU A 350 4.14 10.14 20.28
C GLU A 350 4.50 10.92 19.01
N LEU A 351 4.35 10.28 17.84
CA LEU A 351 4.57 10.90 16.54
C LEU A 351 3.65 12.12 16.34
N TYR A 352 2.36 11.97 16.64
CA TYR A 352 1.38 13.05 16.53
C TYR A 352 1.73 14.25 17.42
N GLN A 353 2.08 13.99 18.70
CA GLN A 353 2.50 15.05 19.61
C GLN A 353 3.78 15.74 19.16
N ARG A 354 4.69 15.01 18.49
CA ARG A 354 5.90 15.58 17.89
C ARG A 354 5.55 16.53 16.74
N LEU A 355 4.64 16.15 15.85
CA LEU A 355 4.16 17.02 14.77
C LEU A 355 3.56 18.31 15.32
N ILE A 356 2.72 18.24 16.37
CA ILE A 356 2.14 19.43 17.03
C ILE A 356 3.24 20.38 17.52
N ARG A 357 4.28 19.85 18.16
CA ARG A 357 5.41 20.67 18.64
C ARG A 357 6.11 21.37 17.48
N LYS A 358 6.39 20.64 16.41
CA LYS A 358 7.06 21.18 15.22
C LYS A 358 6.25 22.25 14.50
N TYR A 359 4.95 22.02 14.33
CA TYR A 359 4.05 23.02 13.79
C TYR A 359 4.02 24.28 14.69
N SER A 360 3.98 24.11 16.01
CA SER A 360 4.01 25.23 16.96
C SER A 360 5.33 26.02 16.91
N GLU A 361 6.45 25.37 16.60
CA GLU A 361 7.75 26.01 16.38
C GLU A 361 7.80 26.76 15.05
N ALA A 362 7.29 26.17 13.97
CA ALA A 362 7.20 26.79 12.65
C ALA A 362 6.33 28.05 12.68
N LYS A 363 5.13 27.97 13.27
CA LYS A 363 4.18 29.08 13.39
C LYS A 363 4.72 30.29 14.17
N LYS A 364 5.70 30.11 15.06
CA LYS A 364 6.35 31.22 15.76
C LYS A 364 7.33 32.01 14.89
N LYS A 365 7.72 31.44 13.74
CA LYS A 365 8.62 32.07 12.77
C LYS A 365 7.87 32.85 11.69
N GLU A 366 6.56 32.62 11.53
CA GLU A 366 5.62 33.44 10.75
C GLU A 366 5.28 34.74 11.50
#